data_AF-A0A821CHM4-F1
#
_entry.id   AF-A0A821CHM4-F1
#
_cell.length_a   1.000
_cell.length_b   1.000
_cell.length_c   1.000
_cell.angle_alpha   90.00
_cell.angle_beta   90.00
_cell.angle_gamma   90.00
#
_symmetry.space_group_name_H-M   'P 1'
#
loop_
_entity.id
_entity.type
_entity.pdbx_description
1 polymer ?
#
loop_
_entity_poly.entity_id
_entity_poly.type
_entity_poly.pdbx_seq_one_letter_code
_entity_poly.pdbx_strand_id
1 'polypeptide(L)'
;HEFQLFLRLLTSYNTLLSSRYSTTIGQQLLQIKYSSVPLTRYQKFLYLSSLVFSYIYEKFLVDYRRLLPFQFIYKSLGFINFLFFLHGGTYINLFERLARLKTVHNHPPSLRILDYSYMKRELIWHTLNETLGTLIPFLTSLKARTLMRKYLLGTIMKRLEQTNICSVCEQSIVMPHESTGDCKHYFCYLCAYSLIQQSCPICFKTINNIKPKEFFTE
;
A
#
# COMPACT_ATOMS: atom_id res chain seq x y z
N HIS A 1 8.24 17.54 -3.25
CA HIS A 1 8.83 18.40 -2.21
C HIS A 1 7.99 19.64 -1.89
N GLU A 2 7.62 20.48 -2.86
CA GLU A 2 6.88 21.74 -2.57
C GLU A 2 5.48 21.50 -1.97
N PHE A 3 4.72 20.55 -2.52
CA PHE A 3 3.43 20.15 -1.96
C PHE A 3 3.53 19.60 -0.53
N GLN A 4 4.60 18.86 -0.21
CA GLN A 4 4.83 18.33 1.14
C GLN A 4 5.18 19.43 2.14
N LEU A 5 6.00 20.42 1.76
CA LEU A 5 6.25 21.60 2.58
C LEU A 5 4.94 22.36 2.82
N PHE A 6 4.16 22.60 1.77
CA PHE A 6 2.88 23.29 1.86
C PHE A 6 1.93 22.58 2.85
N LEU A 7 1.79 21.26 2.75
CA LEU A 7 1.00 20.47 3.69
C LEU A 7 1.53 20.57 5.13
N ARG A 8 2.85 20.50 5.35
CA ARG A 8 3.45 20.64 6.69
C ARG A 8 3.23 22.03 7.28
N LEU A 9 3.36 23.08 6.47
CA LEU A 9 3.08 24.46 6.89
C LEU A 9 1.60 24.64 7.20
N LEU A 10 0.71 24.19 6.32
CA LEU A 10 -0.75 24.29 6.50
C LEU A 10 -1.22 23.53 7.75
N THR A 11 -0.74 22.31 7.95
CA THR A 11 -1.08 21.50 9.13
C THR A 11 -0.52 22.13 10.41
N SER A 12 0.73 22.60 10.41
CA SER A 12 1.31 23.27 11.58
C SER A 12 0.64 24.61 11.90
N TYR A 13 0.24 25.37 10.88
CA TYR A 13 -0.48 26.63 11.02
C TYR A 13 -1.84 26.43 11.68
N ASN A 14 -2.60 25.44 11.19
CA ASN A 14 -3.95 25.14 11.70
C ASN A 14 -3.97 24.38 13.03
N THR A 15 -2.85 23.75 13.43
CA THR A 15 -2.73 23.01 14.69
C THR A 15 -1.84 23.75 15.69
N LEU A 16 -0.54 23.44 15.72
CA LEU A 16 0.43 23.87 16.73
C LEU A 16 0.61 25.39 16.85
N LEU A 17 0.48 26.13 15.75
CA LEU A 17 0.67 27.58 15.73
C LEU A 17 -0.62 28.35 16.04
N SER A 18 -1.78 27.72 15.81
CA SER A 18 -3.11 28.27 16.07
C SER A 18 -3.42 28.29 17.57
N SER A 19 -4.28 29.22 17.99
CA SER A 19 -4.75 29.30 19.38
C SER A 19 -5.71 28.16 19.77
N ARG A 20 -6.17 27.36 18.79
CA ARG A 20 -7.24 26.36 18.96
C ARG A 20 -6.73 24.99 19.41
N TYR A 21 -5.54 24.61 18.97
CA TYR A 21 -4.94 23.30 19.25
C TYR A 21 -3.48 23.46 19.66
N SER A 22 -3.00 22.58 20.53
CA SER A 22 -1.66 22.72 21.12
C SER A 22 -0.68 21.60 20.77
N THR A 23 -1.13 20.65 19.96
CA THR A 23 -0.37 19.48 19.50
C THR A 23 -0.48 19.34 17.99
N THR A 24 0.54 18.79 17.34
CA THR A 24 0.43 18.41 15.92
C THR A 24 -0.46 17.18 15.76
N ILE A 25 -0.92 16.91 14.52
CA ILE A 25 -1.68 15.70 14.20
C ILE A 25 -0.90 14.43 14.57
N GLY A 26 0.40 14.38 14.26
CA GLY A 26 1.26 13.26 14.62
C GLY A 26 1.40 13.09 16.13
N GLN A 27 1.55 14.19 16.86
CA GLN A 27 1.59 14.19 18.32
C GLN A 27 0.27 13.68 18.94
N GLN A 28 -0.86 14.06 18.35
CA GLN A 28 -2.17 13.58 18.77
C GLN A 28 -2.33 12.07 18.54
N LEU A 29 -1.89 11.56 17.38
CA LEU A 29 -1.89 10.13 17.07
C LEU A 29 -1.01 9.33 18.02
N LEU A 30 0.15 9.88 18.39
CA LEU A 30 1.13 9.25 19.28
C LEU A 30 0.88 9.55 20.77
N GLN A 31 -0.16 10.32 21.10
CA GLN A 31 -0.48 10.77 22.46
C GLN A 31 0.71 11.40 23.20
N ILE A 32 1.50 12.20 22.49
CA ILE A 32 2.61 12.99 23.04
C ILE A 32 2.32 14.48 22.91
N LYS A 33 2.95 15.32 23.74
CA LYS A 33 2.90 16.78 23.69
C LYS A 33 4.27 17.38 23.93
N TYR A 34 4.46 18.63 23.53
CA TYR A 34 5.63 19.38 23.96
C TYR A 34 5.49 19.82 25.43
N SER A 35 6.62 19.91 26.13
CA SER A 35 6.65 20.31 27.54
C SER A 35 6.15 21.73 27.80
N SER A 36 6.43 22.66 26.88
CA SER A 36 6.04 24.06 26.98
C SER A 36 4.91 24.37 26.01
N VAL A 37 3.68 24.29 26.50
CA VAL A 37 2.46 24.59 25.76
C VAL A 37 1.66 25.62 26.55
N PRO A 38 1.25 26.76 25.96
CA PRO A 38 1.47 27.19 24.57
C PRO A 38 2.93 27.59 24.27
N LEU A 39 3.37 27.40 23.01
CA LEU A 39 4.74 27.73 22.59
C LEU A 39 4.99 29.24 22.59
N THR A 40 6.19 29.62 23.04
CA THR A 40 6.66 31.02 22.97
C THR A 40 6.92 31.45 21.52
N ARG A 41 6.91 32.76 21.25
CA ARG A 41 7.18 33.31 19.90
C ARG A 41 8.52 32.80 19.32
N TYR A 42 9.55 32.71 20.16
CA TYR A 42 10.86 32.18 19.78
C TYR A 42 10.81 30.69 19.39
N GLN A 43 10.14 29.86 20.17
CA GLN A 43 10.00 28.43 19.86
C GLN A 43 9.18 28.19 18.59
N LYS A 44 8.12 28.98 18.37
CA LYS A 44 7.34 28.96 17.11
C LYS A 44 8.23 29.30 15.91
N PHE A 45 9.06 30.32 16.03
CA PHE A 45 10.01 30.72 14.98
C PHE A 45 11.04 29.62 14.69
N LEU A 46 11.65 29.02 15.72
CA LEU A 46 12.59 27.92 15.53
C LEU A 46 11.95 26.69 14.88
N TYR A 47 10.72 26.36 15.27
CA TYR A 47 9.98 25.26 14.65
C TYR A 47 9.72 25.52 13.16
N LEU A 48 9.24 26.72 12.80
CA LEU A 48 9.04 27.10 11.40
C LEU A 48 10.35 27.14 10.62
N SER A 49 11.42 27.66 11.22
CA SER A 49 12.77 27.65 10.65
C SER A 49 13.22 26.22 10.34
N SER A 50 12.95 25.25 11.21
CA SER A 50 13.29 23.84 10.96
C SER A 50 12.58 23.25 9.74
N LEU A 51 11.30 23.60 9.51
CA LEU A 51 10.53 23.14 8.35
C LEU A 51 11.09 23.71 7.05
N VAL A 52 11.38 25.01 7.04
CA VAL A 52 11.95 25.70 5.87
C VAL A 52 13.38 25.21 5.61
N PHE A 53 14.18 25.03 6.66
CA PHE A 53 15.53 24.51 6.56
C PHE A 53 15.56 23.10 5.98
N SER A 54 14.70 22.20 6.43
CA SER A 54 14.60 20.84 5.87
C SER A 54 14.32 20.86 4.36
N TYR A 55 13.45 21.76 3.91
CA TYR A 55 13.13 21.91 2.49
C TYR A 55 14.26 22.51 1.67
N ILE A 56 14.91 23.57 2.17
CA ILE A 56 16.08 24.18 1.51
C ILE A 56 17.23 23.17 1.45
N TYR A 57 17.39 22.37 2.51
CA TYR A 57 18.41 21.34 2.57
C TYR A 57 18.23 20.31 1.45
N GLU A 58 17.02 19.75 1.30
CA GLU A 58 16.70 18.80 0.24
C GLU A 58 16.81 19.41 -1.17
N LYS A 59 16.37 20.67 -1.35
CA LYS A 59 16.29 21.29 -2.68
C LYS A 59 17.61 21.88 -3.21
N PHE A 60 18.47 22.38 -2.31
CA PHE A 60 19.67 23.14 -2.72
C PHE A 60 20.97 22.59 -2.14
N LEU A 61 20.99 22.09 -0.90
CA LEU A 61 22.24 21.70 -0.25
C LEU A 61 22.73 20.30 -0.63
N VAL A 62 21.84 19.43 -1.11
CA VAL A 62 22.22 18.06 -1.54
C VAL A 62 22.99 18.08 -2.87
N ASP A 63 22.60 18.94 -3.81
CA ASP A 63 23.18 18.93 -5.17
C ASP A 63 24.47 19.75 -5.31
N TYR A 64 24.77 20.66 -4.38
CA TYR A 64 25.90 21.58 -4.49
C TYR A 64 27.19 21.05 -3.84
N ARG A 65 28.16 20.66 -4.69
CA ARG A 65 29.50 20.20 -4.29
C ARG A 65 30.30 21.21 -3.44
N ARG A 66 30.05 22.53 -3.55
CA ARG A 66 30.73 23.56 -2.74
C ARG A 66 30.27 23.61 -1.28
N LEU A 67 29.12 23.01 -0.96
CA LEU A 67 28.54 23.03 0.40
C LEU A 67 28.78 21.72 1.17
N LEU A 68 29.61 20.83 0.61
CA LEU A 68 30.09 19.59 1.26
C LEU A 68 30.56 19.77 2.71
N PRO A 69 31.40 20.77 3.08
CA PRO A 69 31.83 20.92 4.47
C PRO A 69 30.67 21.25 5.42
N PHE A 70 29.74 22.12 4.99
CA PHE A 70 28.54 22.43 5.77
C PHE A 70 27.62 21.23 5.93
N GLN A 71 27.47 20.42 4.88
CA GLN A 71 26.70 19.18 4.94
C GLN A 71 27.31 18.19 5.93
N PHE A 72 28.64 18.04 5.92
CA PHE A 72 29.34 17.16 6.85
C PHE A 72 29.15 17.59 8.31
N ILE A 73 29.28 18.90 8.59
CA ILE A 73 29.07 19.45 9.93
C ILE A 73 27.61 19.24 10.38
N TYR A 74 26.64 19.57 9.53
CA TYR A 74 25.22 19.39 9.85
C TYR A 74 24.86 17.93 10.12
N LYS A 75 25.31 16.99 9.26
CA LYS A 75 25.10 15.56 9.47
C LYS A 75 25.79 15.05 10.73
N SER A 76 27.00 15.51 11.02
CA SER A 76 27.73 15.14 12.23
C SER A 76 27.02 15.62 13.49
N LEU A 77 26.54 16.87 13.52
CA LEU A 77 25.73 17.40 14.61
C LEU A 77 24.41 16.63 14.76
N GLY A 78 23.76 16.30 13.65
CA GLY A 78 22.54 15.49 13.63
C GLY A 78 22.78 14.09 14.21
N PHE A 79 23.89 13.47 13.84
CA PHE A 79 24.30 12.16 14.36
C PHE A 79 24.61 12.20 15.85
N ILE A 80 25.36 13.21 16.32
CA ILE A 80 25.62 13.40 17.75
C ILE A 80 24.30 13.61 18.52
N ASN A 81 23.39 14.44 17.99
CA ASN A 81 22.08 14.62 18.58
C ASN A 81 21.28 13.32 18.65
N PHE A 82 21.36 12.50 17.60
CA PHE A 82 20.73 11.19 17.56
C PHE A 82 21.31 10.23 18.61
N LEU A 83 22.63 10.19 18.80
CA LEU A 83 23.25 9.39 19.87
C LEU A 83 22.76 9.83 21.27
N PHE A 84 22.69 11.13 21.52
CA PHE A 84 22.12 11.64 22.77
C PHE A 84 20.63 11.31 22.90
N PHE A 85 19.90 11.31 21.79
CA PHE A 85 18.49 10.90 21.76
C PHE A 85 18.35 9.40 22.08
N LEU A 86 19.22 8.53 21.58
CA LEU A 86 19.20 7.11 21.92
C LEU A 86 19.48 6.86 23.40
N HIS A 87 20.36 7.64 24.02
CA HIS A 87 20.67 7.48 25.44
C HIS A 87 19.58 8.04 26.36
N GLY A 88 19.00 9.20 26.04
CA GLY A 88 18.08 9.92 26.95
C GLY A 88 16.62 10.04 26.49
N GLY A 89 16.33 9.79 25.20
CA GLY A 89 14.97 9.83 24.64
C GLY A 89 14.29 11.21 24.60
N THR A 90 15.01 12.33 24.82
CA THR A 90 14.38 13.63 25.10
C THR A 90 14.10 14.53 23.90
N TYR A 91 15.03 14.63 22.94
CA TYR A 91 14.95 15.58 21.81
C TYR A 91 15.26 14.88 20.49
N ILE A 92 14.29 14.82 19.57
CA ILE A 92 14.45 14.09 18.30
C ILE A 92 15.32 14.90 17.34
N ASN A 93 15.09 16.21 17.25
CA ASN A 93 15.78 17.09 16.31
C ASN A 93 16.72 18.10 16.99
N LEU A 94 17.74 18.54 16.26
CA LEU A 94 18.62 19.63 16.69
C LEU A 94 17.84 20.93 16.99
N PHE A 95 16.89 21.28 16.13
CA PHE A 95 16.04 22.46 16.31
C PHE A 95 15.15 22.36 17.56
N GLU A 96 14.66 21.17 17.89
CA GLU A 96 13.91 20.94 19.13
C GLU A 96 14.82 21.06 20.35
N ARG A 97 16.07 20.59 20.27
CA ARG A 97 17.08 20.79 21.33
C ARG A 97 17.42 22.27 21.53
N LEU A 98 17.60 23.03 20.45
CA LEU A 98 17.82 24.49 20.51
C LEU A 98 16.63 25.22 21.13
N ALA A 99 15.41 24.82 20.75
CA ALA A 99 14.17 25.37 21.29
C ALA A 99 13.82 24.85 22.70
N ARG A 100 14.60 23.89 23.24
CA ARG A 100 14.34 23.16 24.49
C ARG A 100 12.93 22.57 24.56
N LEU A 101 12.43 22.07 23.42
CA LEU A 101 11.12 21.45 23.29
C LEU A 101 11.23 19.96 23.58
N LYS A 102 10.95 19.57 24.83
CA LYS A 102 10.93 18.16 25.22
C LYS A 102 9.61 17.52 24.80
N THR A 103 9.67 16.32 24.23
CA THR A 103 8.48 15.49 23.98
C THR A 103 8.12 14.73 25.26
N VAL A 104 6.89 14.92 25.73
CA VAL A 104 6.36 14.28 26.95
C VAL A 104 5.10 13.53 26.58
N HIS A 105 4.90 12.35 27.15
CA HIS A 105 3.67 11.60 26.94
C HIS A 105 2.49 12.28 27.64
N ASN A 106 1.32 12.28 27.00
CA ASN A 106 0.10 12.84 27.59
C ASN A 106 -0.35 12.03 28.81
N HIS A 107 -0.05 10.74 28.82
CA HIS A 107 -0.32 9.79 29.89
C HIS A 107 0.98 9.09 30.30
N PRO A 108 1.15 8.68 31.56
CA PRO A 108 2.31 7.87 31.95
C PRO A 108 2.36 6.63 31.05
N PRO A 109 3.55 6.26 30.53
CA PRO A 109 3.69 5.10 29.65
C PRO A 109 3.33 3.85 30.46
N SER A 110 2.08 3.42 30.35
CA SER A 110 1.66 2.11 30.79
C SER A 110 2.18 1.13 29.75
N LEU A 111 3.33 0.52 30.04
CA LEU A 111 4.00 -0.48 29.20
C LEU A 111 3.05 -1.60 28.71
N ARG A 112 1.89 -1.78 29.36
CA ARG A 112 0.88 -2.78 29.00
C ARG A 112 -0.22 -2.31 28.04
N ILE A 113 -0.52 -1.02 27.88
CA ILE A 113 -1.72 -0.58 27.12
C ILE A 113 -1.36 -0.21 25.67
N LEU A 114 -0.14 0.26 25.42
CA LEU A 114 0.35 0.62 24.09
C LEU A 114 0.48 -0.60 23.16
N ASP A 115 0.74 -1.81 23.67
CA ASP A 115 0.82 -3.00 22.81
C ASP A 115 -0.54 -3.39 22.23
N TYR A 116 -1.64 -3.32 22.99
CA TYR A 116 -2.90 -3.89 22.51
C TYR A 116 -3.51 -3.16 21.31
N SER A 117 -3.37 -1.83 21.20
CA SER A 117 -4.00 -1.10 20.10
C SER A 117 -3.24 -1.26 18.78
N TYR A 118 -1.91 -1.26 18.83
CA TYR A 118 -1.05 -1.52 17.67
C TYR A 118 -1.07 -3.00 17.29
N MET A 119 -0.93 -3.91 18.26
CA MET A 119 -1.04 -5.36 18.03
C MET A 119 -2.39 -5.73 17.41
N LYS A 120 -3.49 -5.11 17.85
CA LYS A 120 -4.81 -5.34 17.22
C LYS A 120 -4.83 -4.87 15.76
N ARG A 121 -4.28 -3.70 15.45
CA ARG A 121 -4.23 -3.19 14.06
C ARG A 121 -3.38 -4.07 13.16
N GLU A 122 -2.23 -4.50 13.66
CA GLU A 122 -1.31 -5.38 12.93
C GLU A 122 -1.94 -6.75 12.68
N LEU A 123 -2.60 -7.32 13.69
CA LEU A 123 -3.32 -8.58 13.58
C LEU A 123 -4.48 -8.48 12.57
N ILE A 124 -5.24 -7.39 12.60
CA ILE A 124 -6.32 -7.15 11.62
C ILE A 124 -5.74 -7.08 10.22
N TRP A 125 -4.65 -6.31 10.02
CA TRP A 125 -4.04 -6.16 8.71
C TRP A 125 -3.44 -7.46 8.18
N HIS A 126 -2.77 -8.24 9.03
CA HIS A 126 -2.27 -9.57 8.67
C HIS A 126 -3.40 -10.53 8.31
N THR A 127 -4.43 -10.63 9.16
CA THR A 127 -5.59 -11.50 8.91
C THR A 127 -6.32 -11.10 7.62
N LEU A 128 -6.47 -9.80 7.36
CA LEU A 128 -7.04 -9.30 6.11
C LEU A 128 -6.18 -9.71 4.91
N ASN A 129 -4.85 -9.56 4.98
CA ASN A 129 -3.98 -9.92 3.87
C ASN A 129 -3.96 -11.43 3.60
N GLU A 130 -4.00 -12.25 4.66
CA GLU A 130 -4.07 -13.70 4.53
C GLU A 130 -5.41 -14.15 3.93
N THR A 131 -6.52 -13.54 4.37
CA THR A 131 -7.85 -13.80 3.78
C THR A 131 -7.94 -13.32 2.34
N LEU A 132 -7.39 -12.15 1.99
CA LEU A 132 -7.33 -11.69 0.60
C LEU A 132 -6.45 -12.58 -0.28
N GLY A 133 -5.28 -13.00 0.22
CA GLY A 133 -4.37 -13.91 -0.47
C GLY A 133 -5.00 -15.27 -0.77
N THR A 134 -5.88 -15.76 0.10
CA THR A 134 -6.64 -17.01 -0.13
C THR A 134 -7.89 -16.78 -0.99
N LEU A 135 -8.56 -15.63 -0.86
CA LEU A 135 -9.74 -15.28 -1.67
C LEU A 135 -9.41 -15.04 -3.14
N ILE A 136 -8.25 -14.44 -3.47
CA ILE A 136 -7.89 -14.10 -4.85
C ILE A 136 -7.81 -15.36 -5.75
N PRO A 137 -7.04 -16.42 -5.43
CA PRO A 137 -7.03 -17.66 -6.19
C PRO A 137 -8.40 -18.36 -6.24
N PHE A 138 -9.20 -18.23 -5.18
CA PHE A 138 -10.53 -18.82 -5.14
C PHE A 138 -11.46 -18.15 -6.16
N LEU A 139 -11.44 -16.81 -6.27
CA LEU A 139 -12.22 -16.05 -7.25
C LEU A 139 -11.70 -16.19 -8.70
N THR A 140 -10.40 -16.39 -8.89
CA THR A 140 -9.83 -16.64 -10.23
C THR A 140 -9.94 -18.10 -10.66
N SER A 141 -10.24 -19.02 -9.74
CA SER A 141 -10.37 -20.43 -10.08
C SER A 141 -11.46 -20.64 -11.14
N LEU A 142 -11.13 -21.41 -12.17
CA LEU A 142 -12.04 -21.71 -13.27
C LEU A 142 -13.35 -22.33 -12.77
N LYS A 143 -13.29 -23.16 -11.72
CA LYS A 143 -14.46 -23.77 -11.09
C LYS A 143 -15.38 -22.74 -10.42
N ALA A 144 -14.84 -21.76 -9.69
CA ALA A 144 -15.65 -20.70 -9.11
C ALA A 144 -16.26 -19.82 -10.21
N ARG A 145 -15.52 -19.51 -11.28
CA ARG A 145 -16.04 -18.75 -12.42
C ARG A 145 -17.14 -19.50 -13.17
N THR A 146 -16.99 -20.80 -13.40
CA THR A 146 -18.03 -21.61 -14.06
C THR A 146 -19.26 -21.79 -13.19
N LEU A 147 -19.09 -22.01 -11.87
CA LEU A 147 -20.20 -22.06 -10.92
C LEU A 147 -20.92 -20.71 -10.83
N MET A 148 -20.18 -19.61 -10.68
CA MET A 148 -20.74 -18.26 -10.63
C MET A 148 -21.49 -17.92 -11.92
N ARG A 149 -20.92 -18.24 -13.10
CA ARG A 149 -21.63 -18.10 -14.39
C ARG A 149 -22.88 -18.97 -14.43
N LYS A 150 -22.83 -20.23 -13.97
CA LYS A 150 -23.98 -21.14 -13.93
C LYS A 150 -25.12 -20.61 -13.05
N TYR A 151 -24.80 -20.04 -11.88
CA TYR A 151 -25.80 -19.50 -10.96
C TYR A 151 -26.31 -18.11 -11.36
N LEU A 152 -25.46 -17.22 -11.89
CA LEU A 152 -25.86 -15.86 -12.27
C LEU A 152 -26.50 -15.76 -13.66
N LEU A 153 -26.04 -16.54 -14.64
CA LEU A 153 -26.58 -16.55 -16.02
C LEU A 153 -27.59 -17.68 -16.24
N GLY A 154 -28.05 -18.35 -15.17
CA GLY A 154 -28.88 -19.56 -15.17
C GLY A 154 -30.23 -19.46 -15.88
N THR A 155 -30.59 -18.32 -16.47
CA THR A 155 -31.89 -18.09 -17.11
C THR A 155 -31.79 -17.72 -18.60
N ILE A 156 -30.61 -17.40 -19.13
CA ILE A 156 -30.44 -17.03 -20.56
C ILE A 156 -29.46 -18.01 -21.21
N MET A 157 -29.88 -19.27 -21.36
CA MET A 157 -29.16 -20.26 -22.16
C MET A 157 -29.29 -19.93 -23.66
N LYS A 158 -28.67 -18.84 -24.11
CA LYS A 158 -28.16 -18.81 -25.49
C LYS A 158 -26.77 -19.44 -25.44
N ARG A 159 -26.60 -20.50 -26.23
CA ARG A 159 -25.28 -21.06 -26.55
C ARG A 159 -24.40 -19.88 -26.97
N LEU A 160 -23.39 -19.54 -26.15
CA LEU A 160 -22.44 -18.49 -26.51
C LEU A 160 -21.82 -18.91 -27.85
N GLU A 161 -22.08 -18.11 -28.88
CA GLU A 161 -21.46 -18.31 -30.19
C GLU A 161 -19.96 -18.26 -30.01
N GLN A 162 -19.28 -19.24 -30.61
CA GLN A 162 -17.88 -19.42 -30.33
C GLN A 162 -17.06 -18.43 -31.14
N THR A 163 -16.46 -17.46 -30.45
CA THR A 163 -15.62 -16.42 -31.04
C THR A 163 -14.15 -16.84 -31.11
N ASN A 164 -13.33 -16.05 -31.81
CA ASN A 164 -11.87 -16.24 -31.87
C ASN A 164 -11.14 -15.94 -30.54
N ILE A 165 -11.88 -15.75 -29.44
CA ILE A 165 -11.37 -15.44 -28.10
C ILE A 165 -11.58 -16.67 -27.21
N CYS A 166 -10.53 -17.09 -26.49
CA CYS A 166 -10.60 -18.22 -25.58
C CYS A 166 -11.43 -17.85 -24.35
N SER A 167 -12.46 -18.62 -24.01
CA SER A 167 -13.31 -18.38 -22.83
C SER A 167 -12.65 -18.71 -21.48
N VAL A 168 -11.38 -19.17 -21.50
CA VAL A 168 -10.58 -19.50 -20.31
C VAL A 168 -9.59 -18.36 -19.98
N CYS A 169 -8.74 -17.97 -20.94
CA CYS A 169 -7.75 -16.91 -20.76
C CYS A 169 -8.20 -15.53 -21.28
N GLU A 170 -9.36 -15.45 -21.95
CA GLU A 170 -9.95 -14.23 -22.53
C GLU A 170 -9.04 -13.51 -23.55
N GLN A 171 -8.10 -14.25 -24.14
CA GLN A 171 -7.19 -13.81 -25.20
C GLN A 171 -7.52 -14.48 -26.53
N SER A 172 -6.95 -14.00 -27.64
CA SER A 172 -7.06 -14.65 -28.94
C SER A 172 -6.53 -16.09 -28.88
N ILE A 173 -7.18 -16.99 -29.62
CA ILE A 173 -6.87 -18.41 -29.54
C ILE A 173 -5.57 -18.72 -30.27
N VAL A 174 -4.55 -19.18 -29.54
CA VAL A 174 -3.25 -19.63 -30.06
C VAL A 174 -3.23 -21.16 -30.06
N MET A 175 -2.93 -21.76 -31.23
CA MET A 175 -2.94 -23.22 -31.46
C MET A 175 -4.27 -23.88 -31.01
N PRO A 176 -5.36 -23.71 -31.79
CA PRO A 176 -6.69 -24.17 -31.37
C PRO A 176 -6.74 -25.69 -31.21
N HIS A 177 -7.24 -26.13 -30.06
CA HIS A 177 -7.53 -27.52 -29.75
C HIS A 177 -9.02 -27.66 -29.46
N GLU A 178 -9.66 -28.62 -30.11
CA GLU A 178 -11.07 -28.97 -29.94
C GLU A 178 -11.22 -30.02 -28.83
N SER A 179 -12.19 -29.84 -27.94
CA SER A 179 -12.61 -30.89 -27.01
C SER A 179 -13.27 -32.02 -27.78
N THR A 180 -12.95 -33.28 -27.44
CA THR A 180 -13.60 -34.47 -28.01
C THR A 180 -14.58 -35.08 -27.02
N GLY A 181 -15.77 -35.45 -27.53
CA GLY A 181 -16.91 -35.93 -26.74
C GLY A 181 -18.20 -35.19 -27.07
N ASP A 182 -19.02 -34.92 -26.05
CA ASP A 182 -20.35 -34.29 -26.19
C ASP A 182 -20.32 -32.77 -26.45
N CYS A 183 -19.12 -32.18 -26.47
CA CYS A 183 -18.87 -30.78 -26.79
C CYS A 183 -17.74 -30.65 -27.81
N LYS A 184 -17.94 -29.81 -28.83
CA LYS A 184 -16.99 -29.51 -29.92
C LYS A 184 -16.47 -28.07 -29.82
N HIS A 185 -16.17 -27.62 -28.61
CA HIS A 185 -15.63 -26.28 -28.39
C HIS A 185 -14.10 -26.32 -28.46
N TYR A 186 -13.51 -25.19 -28.83
CA TYR A 186 -12.08 -25.02 -29.10
C TYR A 186 -11.47 -23.95 -28.20
N PHE A 187 -10.27 -24.23 -27.69
CA PHE A 187 -9.51 -23.39 -26.76
C PHE A 187 -8.05 -23.33 -27.19
N CYS A 188 -7.25 -22.46 -26.57
CA CYS A 188 -5.77 -22.49 -26.74
C CYS A 188 -5.23 -23.83 -26.26
N TYR A 189 -4.14 -24.33 -26.84
CA TYR A 189 -3.48 -25.58 -26.44
C TYR A 189 -3.33 -25.72 -24.91
N LEU A 190 -2.73 -24.71 -24.25
CA LEU A 190 -2.51 -24.69 -22.80
C LEU A 190 -3.82 -24.70 -21.99
N CYS A 191 -4.84 -23.97 -22.46
CA CYS A 191 -6.15 -23.91 -21.81
C CYS A 191 -6.97 -25.19 -22.03
N ALA A 192 -6.85 -25.83 -23.18
CA ALA A 192 -7.50 -27.10 -23.46
C ALA A 192 -6.93 -28.21 -22.57
N TYR A 193 -5.60 -28.23 -22.39
CA TYR A 193 -4.92 -29.21 -21.54
C TYR A 193 -5.32 -29.07 -20.06
N SER A 194 -5.44 -27.83 -19.55
CA SER A 194 -5.90 -27.59 -18.17
C SER A 194 -7.38 -27.91 -17.93
N LEU A 195 -8.16 -28.11 -18.99
CA LEU A 195 -9.59 -28.46 -18.96
C LEU A 195 -9.87 -29.96 -19.09
N ILE A 196 -8.87 -30.82 -19.26
CA ILE A 196 -9.04 -32.27 -19.30
C ILE A 196 -9.69 -32.73 -17.97
N GLN A 197 -10.77 -33.51 -18.06
CA GLN A 197 -11.59 -33.96 -16.93
C GLN A 197 -12.32 -32.82 -16.16
N GLN A 198 -12.37 -31.60 -16.71
CA GLN A 198 -13.15 -30.48 -16.17
C GLN A 198 -14.40 -30.21 -17.03
N SER A 199 -15.33 -29.43 -16.49
CA SER A 199 -16.51 -28.97 -17.23
C SER A 199 -16.18 -27.83 -18.20
N CYS A 200 -16.60 -27.94 -19.45
CA CYS A 200 -16.47 -26.91 -20.48
C CYS A 200 -17.11 -25.58 -20.02
N PRO A 201 -16.41 -24.43 -20.09
CA PRO A 201 -16.96 -23.15 -19.66
C PRO A 201 -18.06 -22.58 -20.58
N ILE A 202 -18.28 -23.17 -21.77
CA ILE A 202 -19.26 -22.72 -22.78
C ILE A 202 -20.57 -23.51 -22.69
N CYS A 203 -20.49 -24.82 -22.41
CA CYS A 203 -21.67 -25.71 -22.41
C CYS A 203 -21.79 -26.60 -21.17
N PHE A 204 -20.87 -26.48 -20.21
CA PHE A 204 -20.85 -27.18 -18.93
C PHE A 204 -20.77 -28.71 -18.99
N LYS A 205 -20.57 -29.31 -20.18
CA LYS A 205 -20.30 -30.74 -20.34
C LYS A 205 -18.85 -31.09 -20.02
N THR A 206 -18.59 -32.29 -19.54
CA THR A 206 -17.24 -32.76 -19.21
C THR A 206 -16.40 -33.00 -20.46
N ILE A 207 -15.16 -32.49 -20.45
CA ILE A 207 -14.20 -32.68 -21.54
C ILE A 207 -13.36 -33.92 -21.22
N ASN A 208 -13.49 -34.97 -22.03
CA ASN A 208 -12.79 -36.23 -21.80
C ASN A 208 -11.42 -36.25 -22.48
N ASN A 209 -11.35 -35.79 -23.72
CA ASN A 209 -10.12 -35.71 -24.50
C ASN A 209 -10.08 -34.41 -25.29
N ILE A 210 -8.92 -34.09 -25.86
CA ILE A 210 -8.68 -32.93 -26.71
C ILE A 210 -7.95 -33.36 -27.98
N LYS A 211 -8.22 -32.70 -29.10
CA LYS A 211 -7.52 -32.92 -30.37
C LYS A 211 -7.13 -31.57 -30.99
N PRO A 212 -6.03 -31.47 -31.74
CA PRO A 212 -5.73 -30.28 -32.51
C PRO A 212 -6.87 -30.03 -33.52
N LYS A 213 -7.23 -28.76 -33.71
CA LYS A 213 -8.21 -28.39 -34.74
C LYS A 213 -7.51 -28.43 -36.09
N GLU A 214 -7.91 -29.37 -36.94
CA GLU A 214 -7.47 -29.40 -38.33
C GLU A 214 -8.13 -28.24 -39.08
N PHE A 215 -7.30 -27.34 -39.61
CA PHE A 215 -7.76 -26.36 -40.57
C PHE A 215 -7.71 -27.02 -41.93
N PHE A 216 -8.87 -27.33 -42.51
CA PHE A 216 -8.93 -27.66 -43.92
C PHE A 216 -8.49 -26.41 -44.70
N THR A 217 -7.29 -26.48 -45.28
CA THR A 217 -6.86 -25.54 -46.31
C THR A 217 -7.62 -25.92 -47.57
N GLU A 218 -8.64 -25.15 -47.92
CA GLU A 218 -9.17 -25.10 -49.29
C GLU A 218 -8.13 -24.53 -50.25
#